data_AF-I0WMB4-F1
#
_entry.id   AF-I0WMB4-F1
#
_cell.length_a   1.000
_cell.length_b   1.000
_cell.length_c   1.000
_cell.angle_alpha   90.00
_cell.angle_beta   90.00
_cell.angle_gamma   90.00
#
_symmetry.space_group_name_H-M   'P 1'
#
loop_
_entity.id
_entity.type
_entity.pdbx_description
1 polymer ?
#
loop_
_entity_poly.entity_id
_entity_poly.type
_entity_poly.pdbx_seq_one_letter_code
_entity_poly.pdbx_strand_id
1 'polypeptide(L)'
;MKGTAMSQRSHTIAREEVAGRLLAGSVKRSYAPVVDIDWDAPLEDGKYFLPPQVLSLWGTEMWDRMSEAQRIELSRQESANILSVGIWFENILNQALLRALLHNDPSSLHTRYMLTEMGDECRHMTMFGRAIEQMGAKPFQLRWHQAVVVNLLPKTFRGTMLWVAALIGEEIFDSTQRRVLEDPQLQPMISRLMRIHVTEESRHIRFAREGVRRRVAEGHRIDRLWVGTLQGIGGPLFQRLFTNPAMYERTGLDPKEARRQALANPNFRENQRRGFESLAAFLEENGLMRATSRALWRRGGFL
;
A
#
# COMPACT_ATOMS: atom_id res chain seq x y z
N MET A 1 8.04 37.96 15.41
CA MET A 1 7.16 37.94 14.21
C MET A 1 7.90 37.86 12.87
N LYS A 2 8.99 38.60 12.62
CA LYS A 2 9.72 38.54 11.32
C LYS A 2 10.35 37.17 11.00
N GLY A 3 10.89 36.44 11.97
CA GLY A 3 11.50 35.11 11.75
C GLY A 3 10.50 34.02 11.35
N THR A 4 9.29 34.04 11.92
CA THR A 4 8.24 33.04 11.64
C THR A 4 7.68 33.17 10.23
N ALA A 5 7.46 34.40 9.75
CA ALA A 5 6.96 34.66 8.39
C ALA A 5 7.99 34.28 7.31
N MET A 6 9.28 34.52 7.59
CA MET A 6 10.37 34.17 6.67
C MET A 6 10.57 32.65 6.58
N SER A 7 10.45 31.94 7.71
CA SER A 7 10.44 30.47 7.75
C SER A 7 9.23 29.88 6.99
N GLN A 8 8.01 30.37 7.23
CA GLN A 8 6.82 29.90 6.51
C GLN A 8 6.89 30.13 4.99
N ARG A 9 7.47 31.26 4.58
CA ARG A 9 7.70 31.56 3.15
C ARG A 9 8.70 30.60 2.52
N SER A 10 9.79 30.27 3.23
CA SER A 10 10.78 29.28 2.77
C SER A 10 10.19 27.88 2.63
N HIS A 11 9.36 27.44 3.58
CA HIS A 11 8.70 26.12 3.52
C HIS A 11 7.69 26.03 2.37
N THR A 12 6.96 27.12 2.09
CA THR A 12 6.05 27.21 0.95
C THR A 12 6.80 27.07 -0.37
N ILE A 13 7.91 27.79 -0.56
CA ILE A 13 8.72 27.71 -1.78
C ILE A 13 9.24 26.28 -2.00
N ALA A 14 9.82 25.66 -0.97
CA ALA A 14 10.33 24.29 -1.05
C ALA A 14 9.22 23.27 -1.42
N ARG A 15 8.01 23.44 -0.87
CA ARG A 15 6.85 22.59 -1.20
C ARG A 15 6.47 22.69 -2.68
N GLU A 16 6.41 23.90 -3.21
CA GLU A 16 6.05 24.15 -4.60
C GLU A 16 7.12 23.61 -5.57
N GLU A 17 8.41 23.75 -5.23
CA GLU A 17 9.52 23.18 -6.02
C GLU A 17 9.49 21.65 -6.07
N VAL A 18 9.20 20.99 -4.94
CA VAL A 18 9.01 19.53 -4.91
C VAL A 18 7.83 19.13 -5.79
N ALA A 19 6.68 19.78 -5.63
CA ALA A 19 5.49 19.48 -6.42
C ALA A 19 5.72 19.72 -7.92
N GLY A 20 6.44 20.78 -8.30
CA GLY A 20 6.80 21.06 -9.68
C GLY A 20 7.66 19.96 -10.31
N ARG A 21 8.66 19.44 -9.57
CA ARG A 21 9.48 18.31 -10.04
C ARG A 21 8.67 17.02 -10.20
N LEU A 22 7.77 16.75 -9.26
CA LEU A 22 6.93 15.54 -9.32
C LEU A 22 5.92 15.63 -10.48
N LEU A 23 5.28 16.78 -10.69
CA LEU A 23 4.40 17.03 -11.85
C LEU A 23 5.13 16.82 -13.19
N ALA A 24 6.34 17.35 -13.32
CA ALA A 24 7.17 17.14 -14.51
C ALA A 24 7.52 15.65 -14.70
N GLY A 25 7.66 14.89 -13.60
CA GLY A 25 7.84 13.44 -13.61
C GLY A 25 6.59 12.69 -14.07
N SER A 26 5.41 13.07 -13.60
CA SER A 26 4.13 12.45 -13.97
C SER A 26 3.85 12.57 -15.46
N VAL A 27 4.12 13.72 -16.10
CA VAL A 27 3.94 13.88 -17.55
C VAL A 27 4.78 12.89 -18.36
N LYS A 28 5.98 12.53 -17.87
CA LYS A 28 6.91 11.63 -18.58
C LYS A 28 6.66 10.15 -18.33
N ARG A 29 5.96 9.81 -17.23
CA ARG A 29 5.80 8.43 -16.73
C ARG A 29 4.42 8.23 -16.11
N SER A 30 3.38 8.72 -16.80
CA SER A 30 1.99 8.38 -16.52
C SER A 30 1.58 7.30 -17.51
N TYR A 31 1.02 6.23 -16.99
CA TYR A 31 0.58 5.09 -17.79
C TYR A 31 -0.95 5.09 -17.90
N ALA A 32 -1.45 4.67 -19.06
CA ALA A 32 -2.86 4.37 -19.28
C ALA A 32 -3.04 2.85 -19.13
N PRO A 33 -3.63 2.35 -18.02
CA PRO A 33 -3.73 0.91 -17.75
C PRO A 33 -4.40 0.11 -18.87
N VAL A 34 -5.32 0.73 -19.61
CA VAL A 34 -6.04 0.13 -20.74
C VAL A 34 -5.10 -0.21 -21.90
N VAL A 35 -4.02 0.55 -22.09
CA VAL A 35 -3.09 0.43 -23.23
C VAL A 35 -1.77 -0.20 -22.82
N ASP A 36 -1.31 0.06 -21.59
CA ASP A 36 0.04 -0.34 -21.15
C ASP A 36 0.17 -1.79 -20.70
N ILE A 37 -0.94 -2.53 -20.64
CA ILE A 37 -0.99 -3.96 -20.36
C ILE A 37 -1.75 -4.62 -21.51
N ASP A 38 -1.16 -5.66 -22.09
CA ASP A 38 -1.84 -6.52 -23.04
C ASP A 38 -2.83 -7.43 -22.28
N TRP A 39 -4.06 -6.95 -22.12
CA TRP A 39 -5.13 -7.68 -21.44
C TRP A 39 -5.67 -8.84 -22.26
N ASP A 40 -5.40 -8.89 -23.57
CA ASP A 40 -5.85 -9.95 -24.45
C ASP A 40 -4.86 -11.13 -24.48
N ALA A 41 -3.64 -10.93 -23.96
CA ALA A 41 -2.66 -11.99 -23.78
C ALA A 41 -3.19 -13.10 -22.84
N PRO A 42 -3.06 -14.38 -23.23
CA PRO A 42 -3.47 -15.49 -22.38
C PRO A 42 -2.58 -15.57 -21.14
N LEU A 43 -3.14 -16.07 -20.04
CA LEU A 43 -2.35 -16.47 -18.88
C LEU A 43 -1.44 -17.64 -19.27
N GLU A 44 -0.23 -17.65 -18.72
CA GLU A 44 0.70 -18.75 -18.94
C GLU A 44 0.42 -19.90 -17.97
N ASP A 45 0.31 -21.11 -18.50
CA ASP A 45 0.11 -22.31 -17.69
C ASP A 45 1.30 -22.57 -16.75
N GLY A 46 1.01 -22.99 -15.52
CA GLY A 46 2.02 -23.29 -14.51
C GLY A 46 2.65 -22.07 -13.83
N LYS A 47 2.34 -20.83 -14.28
CA LYS A 47 2.83 -19.61 -13.63
C LYS A 47 1.95 -19.15 -12.47
N TYR A 48 2.62 -18.59 -11.47
CA TYR A 48 2.04 -18.07 -10.24
C TYR A 48 1.56 -16.61 -10.39
N PHE A 49 0.57 -16.21 -9.61
CA PHE A 49 0.13 -14.81 -9.53
C PHE A 49 0.88 -13.99 -8.48
N LEU A 50 1.57 -14.69 -7.57
CA LEU A 50 2.56 -14.18 -6.64
C LEU A 50 3.62 -15.28 -6.46
N PRO A 51 4.92 -14.98 -6.54
CA PRO A 51 5.93 -16.02 -6.46
C PRO A 51 5.88 -16.80 -5.13
N PRO A 52 6.26 -18.10 -5.12
CA PRO A 52 6.17 -18.95 -3.94
C PRO A 52 6.75 -18.30 -2.68
N GLN A 53 7.95 -17.70 -2.78
CA GLN A 53 8.69 -17.16 -1.65
C GLN A 53 7.98 -16.01 -0.93
N VAL A 54 6.94 -15.39 -1.49
CA VAL A 54 6.14 -14.35 -0.82
C VAL A 54 4.77 -14.83 -0.34
N LEU A 55 4.38 -16.07 -0.63
CA LEU A 55 3.10 -16.62 -0.21
C LEU A 55 3.08 -16.93 1.29
N SER A 56 1.92 -16.75 1.92
CA SER A 56 1.79 -16.85 3.37
C SER A 56 2.10 -18.25 3.94
N LEU A 57 1.88 -19.29 3.14
CA LEU A 57 2.13 -20.69 3.52
C LEU A 57 3.48 -21.23 3.05
N TRP A 58 4.29 -20.46 2.32
CA TRP A 58 5.53 -21.00 1.75
C TRP A 58 6.51 -21.51 2.82
N GLY A 59 6.96 -22.75 2.64
CA GLY A 59 7.85 -23.45 3.57
C GLY A 59 7.18 -23.96 4.85
N THR A 60 5.83 -24.02 4.90
CA THR A 60 5.11 -24.70 5.98
C THR A 60 4.76 -26.14 5.63
N GLU A 61 4.42 -26.93 6.65
CA GLU A 61 3.98 -28.33 6.48
C GLU A 61 2.73 -28.45 5.59
N MET A 62 1.82 -27.47 5.64
CA MET A 62 0.67 -27.42 4.73
C MET A 62 1.11 -27.22 3.28
N TRP A 63 2.06 -26.33 3.02
CA TRP A 63 2.59 -26.09 1.68
C TRP A 63 3.27 -27.31 1.08
N ASP A 64 4.00 -28.07 1.89
CA ASP A 64 4.68 -29.30 1.44
C ASP A 64 3.68 -30.38 1.00
N ARG A 65 2.48 -30.39 1.59
CA ARG A 65 1.38 -31.28 1.20
C ARG A 65 0.53 -30.81 0.03
N MET A 66 0.58 -29.53 -0.32
CA MET A 66 -0.21 -28.98 -1.42
C MET A 66 0.31 -29.49 -2.76
N SER A 67 -0.61 -29.83 -3.66
CA SER A 67 -0.26 -30.03 -5.06
C SER A 67 0.17 -28.72 -5.71
N GLU A 68 0.89 -28.80 -6.84
CA GLU A 68 1.30 -27.60 -7.59
C GLU A 68 0.09 -26.75 -8.01
N ALA A 69 -1.01 -27.39 -8.43
CA ALA A 69 -2.25 -26.70 -8.76
C ALA A 69 -2.85 -25.94 -7.56
N GLN A 70 -2.78 -26.51 -6.35
CA GLN A 70 -3.22 -25.81 -5.14
C GLN A 70 -2.31 -24.64 -4.77
N ARG A 71 -1.00 -24.73 -5.03
CA ARG A 71 -0.05 -23.63 -4.79
C ARG A 71 -0.28 -22.46 -5.74
N ILE A 72 -0.52 -22.75 -7.02
CA ILE A 72 -0.90 -21.74 -8.01
C ILE A 72 -2.25 -21.11 -7.63
N GLU A 73 -3.23 -21.91 -7.22
CA GLU A 73 -4.53 -21.42 -6.75
C GLU A 73 -4.40 -20.54 -5.49
N LEU A 74 -3.56 -20.94 -4.52
CA LEU A 74 -3.27 -20.08 -3.36
C LEU A 74 -2.71 -18.73 -3.81
N SER A 75 -1.75 -18.74 -4.74
CA SER A 75 -1.17 -17.50 -5.27
C SER A 75 -2.21 -16.61 -5.95
N ARG A 76 -3.17 -17.20 -6.67
CA ARG A 76 -4.30 -16.51 -7.29
C ARG A 76 -5.18 -15.84 -6.24
N GLN A 77 -5.54 -16.56 -5.18
CA GLN A 77 -6.40 -16.04 -4.10
C GLN A 77 -5.71 -14.97 -3.25
N GLU A 78 -4.43 -15.17 -2.90
CA GLU A 78 -3.65 -14.16 -2.18
C GLU A 78 -3.45 -12.90 -3.03
N SER A 79 -3.17 -13.04 -4.34
CA SER A 79 -3.09 -11.92 -5.28
C SER A 79 -4.40 -11.15 -5.37
N ALA A 80 -5.52 -11.85 -5.59
CA ALA A 80 -6.84 -11.24 -5.64
C ALA A 80 -7.21 -10.51 -4.34
N ASN A 81 -6.83 -11.05 -3.17
CA ASN A 81 -7.00 -10.38 -1.88
C ASN A 81 -6.18 -9.10 -1.78
N ILE A 82 -4.90 -9.14 -2.17
CA ILE A 82 -4.02 -7.96 -2.16
C ILE A 82 -4.56 -6.86 -3.09
N LEU A 83 -4.93 -7.20 -4.32
CA LEU A 83 -5.50 -6.24 -5.28
C LEU A 83 -6.82 -5.65 -4.79
N SER A 84 -7.69 -6.48 -4.17
CA SER A 84 -8.95 -5.99 -3.60
C SER A 84 -8.71 -5.01 -2.45
N VAL A 85 -7.72 -5.29 -1.59
CA VAL A 85 -7.31 -4.39 -0.50
C VAL A 85 -6.70 -3.10 -1.06
N GLY A 86 -5.89 -3.19 -2.12
CA GLY A 86 -5.34 -2.04 -2.84
C GLY A 86 -6.44 -1.10 -3.32
N ILE A 87 -7.48 -1.62 -3.96
CA ILE A 87 -8.65 -0.83 -4.39
C ILE A 87 -9.28 -0.07 -3.22
N TRP A 88 -9.45 -0.72 -2.06
CA TRP A 88 -10.03 -0.05 -0.90
C TRP A 88 -9.12 1.05 -0.36
N PHE A 89 -7.81 0.80 -0.34
CA PHE A 89 -6.82 1.73 0.16
C PHE A 89 -6.74 2.98 -0.73
N GLU A 90 -6.61 2.82 -2.04
CA GLU A 90 -6.58 3.91 -3.02
C GLU A 90 -7.86 4.75 -2.96
N ASN A 91 -9.02 4.11 -2.81
CA ASN A 91 -10.29 4.80 -2.60
C ASN A 91 -10.33 5.60 -1.28
N ILE A 92 -9.77 5.07 -0.18
CA ILE A 92 -9.64 5.81 1.10
C ILE A 92 -8.72 7.02 0.93
N LEU A 93 -7.59 6.85 0.24
CA LEU A 93 -6.62 7.91 0.00
C LEU A 93 -7.24 9.02 -0.86
N ASN A 94 -7.91 8.68 -1.96
CA ASN A 94 -8.64 9.63 -2.80
C ASN A 94 -9.67 10.43 -2.00
N GLN A 95 -10.45 9.77 -1.14
CA GLN A 95 -11.39 10.49 -0.28
C GLN A 95 -10.68 11.47 0.66
N ALA A 96 -9.52 11.10 1.20
CA ALA A 96 -8.79 11.95 2.13
C ALA A 96 -8.11 13.13 1.41
N LEU A 97 -7.51 12.91 0.24
CA LEU A 97 -6.93 13.94 -0.62
C LEU A 97 -7.99 14.92 -1.11
N LEU A 98 -9.14 14.42 -1.59
CA LEU A 98 -10.27 15.24 -2.05
C LEU A 98 -10.81 16.14 -0.93
N ARG A 99 -10.85 15.65 0.32
CA ARG A 99 -11.21 16.48 1.48
C ARG A 99 -10.13 17.50 1.81
N ALA A 100 -8.86 17.14 1.69
CA ALA A 100 -7.76 18.06 1.93
C ALA A 100 -7.75 19.22 0.93
N LEU A 101 -8.22 19.04 -0.31
CA LEU A 101 -8.33 20.11 -1.30
C LEU A 101 -9.17 21.30 -0.83
N LEU A 102 -10.20 21.09 -0.01
CA LEU A 102 -11.05 22.16 0.54
C LEU A 102 -10.29 23.17 1.41
N HIS A 103 -9.07 22.83 1.82
CA HIS A 103 -8.23 23.64 2.69
C HIS A 103 -6.91 24.06 2.04
N ASN A 104 -6.72 23.81 0.73
CA ASN A 104 -5.52 24.18 -0.01
C ASN A 104 -5.81 25.23 -1.09
N ASP A 105 -4.79 26.00 -1.45
CA ASP A 105 -4.86 26.95 -2.57
C ASP A 105 -4.97 26.17 -3.90
N PRO A 106 -6.08 26.31 -4.65
CA PRO A 106 -6.28 25.58 -5.90
C PRO A 106 -5.30 25.99 -7.01
N SER A 107 -4.64 27.16 -6.90
CA SER A 107 -3.66 27.63 -7.87
C SER A 107 -2.24 27.08 -7.65
N SER A 108 -1.99 26.40 -6.52
CA SER A 108 -0.68 25.87 -6.16
C SER A 108 -0.27 24.61 -6.93
N LEU A 109 1.04 24.43 -7.15
CA LEU A 109 1.62 23.19 -7.66
C LEU A 109 1.33 22.02 -6.72
N HIS A 110 1.30 22.25 -5.40
CA HIS A 110 0.95 21.22 -4.42
C HIS A 110 -0.45 20.64 -4.67
N THR A 111 -1.46 21.49 -4.83
CA THR A 111 -2.83 21.07 -5.15
C THR A 111 -2.91 20.38 -6.50
N ARG A 112 -2.23 20.92 -7.53
CA ARG A 112 -2.17 20.26 -8.84
C ARG A 112 -1.58 18.86 -8.75
N TYR A 113 -0.51 18.66 -7.98
CA TYR A 113 0.08 17.34 -7.80
C TYR A 113 -0.84 16.39 -7.02
N MET A 114 -1.55 16.86 -5.98
CA MET A 114 -2.57 16.05 -5.31
C MET A 114 -3.66 15.57 -6.28
N LEU A 115 -4.07 16.42 -7.23
CA LEU A 115 -5.03 16.03 -8.28
C LEU A 115 -4.44 15.00 -9.25
N THR A 116 -3.15 15.12 -9.59
CA THR A 116 -2.43 14.11 -10.38
C THR A 116 -2.40 12.77 -9.65
N GLU A 117 -1.99 12.74 -8.38
CA GLU A 117 -1.97 11.53 -7.54
C GLU A 117 -3.35 10.87 -7.50
N MET A 118 -4.43 11.62 -7.28
CA MET A 118 -5.78 11.05 -7.31
C MET A 118 -6.17 10.46 -8.68
N GLY A 119 -5.68 11.06 -9.77
CA GLY A 119 -5.86 10.53 -11.12
C GLY A 119 -5.09 9.22 -11.32
N ASP A 120 -3.87 9.15 -10.81
CA ASP A 120 -3.02 7.96 -10.80
C ASP A 120 -3.72 6.82 -10.02
N GLU A 121 -4.27 7.10 -8.83
CA GLU A 121 -5.01 6.11 -8.03
C GLU A 121 -6.30 5.62 -8.69
N CYS A 122 -7.04 6.47 -9.40
CA CYS A 122 -8.21 6.00 -10.16
C CYS A 122 -7.82 4.99 -11.24
N ARG A 123 -6.67 5.18 -11.87
CA ARG A 123 -6.14 4.28 -12.90
C ARG A 123 -5.60 2.99 -12.27
N HIS A 124 -4.92 3.06 -11.13
CA HIS A 124 -4.49 1.88 -10.39
C HIS A 124 -5.68 0.99 -10.00
N MET A 125 -6.74 1.55 -9.42
CA MET A 125 -7.95 0.79 -9.08
C MET A 125 -8.56 0.10 -10.31
N THR A 126 -8.58 0.79 -11.46
CA THR A 126 -9.06 0.23 -12.73
C THR A 126 -8.19 -0.96 -13.15
N MET A 127 -6.86 -0.81 -13.06
CA MET A 127 -5.88 -1.84 -13.37
C MET A 127 -6.03 -3.07 -12.47
N PHE A 128 -6.23 -2.86 -11.16
CA PHE A 128 -6.42 -3.94 -10.18
C PHE A 128 -7.72 -4.71 -10.42
N GLY A 129 -8.82 -4.00 -10.69
CA GLY A 129 -10.10 -4.63 -11.04
C GLY A 129 -9.98 -5.50 -12.30
N ARG A 130 -9.34 -4.97 -13.34
CA ARG A 130 -9.08 -5.68 -14.60
C ARG A 130 -8.19 -6.91 -14.40
N ALA A 131 -7.17 -6.83 -13.56
CA ALA A 131 -6.34 -7.98 -13.23
C ALA A 131 -7.11 -9.06 -12.46
N ILE A 132 -7.96 -8.70 -11.50
CA ILE A 132 -8.82 -9.67 -10.80
C ILE A 132 -9.73 -10.42 -11.78
N GLU A 133 -10.33 -9.69 -12.73
CA GLU A 133 -11.12 -10.26 -13.84
C GLU A 133 -10.29 -11.24 -14.67
N GLN A 134 -9.12 -10.80 -15.17
CA GLN A 134 -8.25 -11.60 -16.04
C GLN A 134 -7.72 -12.88 -15.35
N MET A 135 -7.46 -12.83 -14.04
CA MET A 135 -7.06 -14.00 -13.25
C MET A 135 -8.18 -15.04 -13.08
N GLY A 136 -9.41 -14.71 -13.48
CA GLY A 136 -10.60 -15.53 -13.21
C GLY A 136 -10.97 -15.57 -11.73
N ALA A 137 -10.49 -14.61 -10.93
CA ALA A 137 -10.68 -14.59 -9.49
C ALA A 137 -11.91 -13.77 -9.09
N LYS A 138 -12.54 -14.12 -7.96
CA LYS A 138 -13.58 -13.28 -7.37
C LYS A 138 -12.94 -12.23 -6.45
N PRO A 139 -13.29 -10.94 -6.55
CA PRO A 139 -12.77 -9.95 -5.62
C PRO A 139 -13.19 -10.28 -4.19
N PHE A 140 -12.39 -9.81 -3.23
CA PHE A 140 -12.78 -9.77 -1.83
C PHE A 140 -13.56 -8.48 -1.61
N GLN A 141 -14.66 -8.56 -0.85
CA GLN A 141 -15.54 -7.42 -0.60
C GLN A 141 -15.65 -7.15 0.90
N LEU A 142 -15.76 -5.87 1.25
CA LEU A 142 -16.04 -5.45 2.62
C LEU A 142 -17.47 -5.84 3.00
N ARG A 143 -17.64 -6.38 4.20
CA ARG A 143 -18.96 -6.49 4.81
C ARG A 143 -19.48 -5.09 5.12
N TRP A 144 -20.80 -4.90 5.17
CA TRP A 144 -21.42 -3.58 5.34
C TRP A 144 -20.84 -2.77 6.51
N HIS A 145 -20.60 -3.39 7.66
CA HIS A 145 -20.04 -2.73 8.85
C HIS A 145 -18.56 -2.33 8.64
N GLN A 146 -17.80 -3.13 7.89
CA GLN A 146 -16.44 -2.77 7.51
C GLN A 146 -16.44 -1.60 6.52
N ALA A 147 -17.38 -1.59 5.57
CA ALA A 147 -17.57 -0.48 4.65
C ALA A 147 -17.90 0.83 5.39
N VAL A 148 -18.73 0.77 6.44
CA VAL A 148 -19.00 1.93 7.30
C VAL A 148 -17.70 2.43 7.94
N VAL A 149 -16.91 1.55 8.55
CA VAL A 149 -15.63 1.93 9.17
C VAL A 149 -14.67 2.55 8.14
N VAL A 150 -14.52 1.91 6.98
CA VAL A 150 -13.68 2.39 5.88
C VAL A 150 -14.09 3.79 5.41
N ASN A 151 -15.38 4.08 5.30
CA ASN A 151 -15.88 5.42 4.94
C ASN A 151 -15.70 6.47 6.05
N LEU A 152 -15.46 6.06 7.29
CA LEU A 152 -15.18 6.98 8.40
C LEU A 152 -13.68 7.31 8.54
N LEU A 153 -12.78 6.41 8.09
CA LEU A 153 -11.33 6.62 8.18
C LEU A 153 -10.83 7.92 7.52
N PRO A 154 -11.24 8.29 6.29
CA PRO A 154 -10.81 9.55 5.67
C PRO A 154 -11.15 10.80 6.49
N LYS A 155 -12.15 10.74 7.38
CA LYS A 155 -12.52 11.87 8.23
C LYS A 155 -11.50 12.13 9.34
N THR A 156 -10.74 11.12 9.74
CA THR A 156 -9.70 11.20 10.77
C THR A 156 -8.31 11.43 10.18
N PHE A 157 -8.12 11.17 8.88
CA PHE A 157 -6.87 11.38 8.15
C PHE A 157 -6.66 12.85 7.82
N ARG A 158 -6.12 13.60 8.79
CA ARG A 158 -5.77 15.01 8.66
C ARG A 158 -4.33 15.26 9.08
N GLY A 159 -3.73 16.31 8.53
CA GLY A 159 -2.38 16.74 8.89
C GLY A 159 -1.35 15.63 8.70
N THR A 160 -0.50 15.39 9.68
CA THR A 160 0.55 14.35 9.64
C THR A 160 -0.05 12.94 9.49
N MET A 161 -1.23 12.67 10.05
CA MET A 161 -1.86 11.35 9.99
C MET A 161 -2.24 10.95 8.57
N LEU A 162 -2.66 11.91 7.73
CA LEU A 162 -2.95 11.65 6.32
C LEU A 162 -1.73 11.08 5.61
N TRP A 163 -0.59 11.76 5.70
CA TRP A 163 0.63 11.36 5.01
C TRP A 163 1.23 10.06 5.58
N VAL A 164 1.13 9.84 6.90
CA VAL A 164 1.55 8.57 7.50
C VAL A 164 0.64 7.42 7.07
N ALA A 165 -0.67 7.64 6.98
CA ALA A 165 -1.60 6.62 6.50
C ALA A 165 -1.37 6.28 5.02
N ALA A 166 -1.07 7.28 4.19
CA ALA A 166 -0.65 7.09 2.80
C ALA A 166 0.58 6.17 2.72
N LEU A 167 1.67 6.54 3.41
CA LEU A 167 2.90 5.74 3.44
C LEU A 167 2.71 4.31 3.94
N ILE A 168 1.85 4.09 4.94
CA ILE A 168 1.58 2.75 5.47
C ILE A 168 0.98 1.83 4.41
N GLY A 169 0.08 2.33 3.56
CA GLY A 169 -0.43 1.51 2.46
C GLY A 169 0.60 1.39 1.35
N GLU A 170 1.05 2.52 0.83
CA GLU A 170 1.87 2.60 -0.38
C GLU A 170 3.20 1.84 -0.25
N GLU A 171 3.96 2.11 0.82
CA GLU A 171 5.36 1.70 0.88
C GLU A 171 5.55 0.22 1.21
N ILE A 172 4.64 -0.38 1.97
CA ILE A 172 4.66 -1.82 2.28
C ILE A 172 4.39 -2.63 1.00
N PHE A 173 3.43 -2.20 0.18
CA PHE A 173 3.12 -2.86 -1.09
C PHE A 173 4.23 -2.63 -2.13
N ASP A 174 4.71 -1.39 -2.29
CA ASP A 174 5.78 -1.03 -3.24
C ASP A 174 7.06 -1.84 -2.99
N SER A 175 7.51 -1.93 -1.74
CA SER A 175 8.70 -2.72 -1.35
C SER A 175 8.55 -4.20 -1.72
N THR A 176 7.37 -4.77 -1.51
CA THR A 176 7.09 -6.17 -1.85
C THR A 176 7.07 -6.38 -3.36
N GLN A 177 6.38 -5.51 -4.11
CA GLN A 177 6.30 -5.59 -5.57
C GLN A 177 7.67 -5.45 -6.25
N ARG A 178 8.52 -4.52 -5.79
CA ARG A 178 9.90 -4.33 -6.30
C ARG A 178 10.75 -5.60 -6.24
N ARG A 179 10.51 -6.46 -5.26
CA ARG A 179 11.28 -7.69 -5.05
C ARG A 179 10.85 -8.83 -5.95
N VAL A 180 9.60 -8.83 -6.42
CA VAL A 180 9.00 -9.96 -7.13
C VAL A 180 8.69 -9.68 -8.59
N LEU A 181 8.76 -8.42 -9.03
CA LEU A 181 8.38 -8.06 -10.40
C LEU A 181 9.26 -8.68 -11.50
N GLU A 182 10.51 -9.06 -11.19
CA GLU A 182 11.42 -9.75 -12.12
C GLU A 182 11.44 -11.28 -11.90
N ASP A 183 10.53 -11.83 -11.09
CA ASP A 183 10.50 -13.26 -10.80
C ASP A 183 10.02 -14.05 -12.04
N PRO A 184 10.76 -15.08 -12.50
CA PRO A 184 10.42 -15.83 -13.71
C PRO A 184 9.16 -16.68 -13.57
N GLN A 185 8.72 -16.99 -12.34
CA GLN A 185 7.51 -17.77 -12.07
C GLN A 185 6.25 -16.91 -12.07
N LEU A 186 6.37 -15.58 -12.11
CA LEU A 186 5.25 -14.64 -12.07
C LEU A 186 4.57 -14.51 -13.44
N GLN A 187 3.24 -14.48 -13.45
CA GLN A 187 2.45 -14.16 -14.64
C GLN A 187 2.94 -12.83 -15.26
N PRO A 188 3.26 -12.77 -16.57
CA PRO A 188 3.79 -11.55 -17.20
C PRO A 188 2.87 -10.34 -17.04
N MET A 189 1.55 -10.56 -17.14
CA MET A 189 0.54 -9.50 -16.93
C MET A 189 0.64 -8.90 -15.51
N ILE A 190 0.84 -9.74 -14.49
CA ILE A 190 1.02 -9.28 -13.11
C ILE A 190 2.35 -8.55 -12.95
N SER A 191 3.44 -9.06 -13.54
CA SER A 191 4.74 -8.36 -13.55
C SER A 191 4.63 -6.97 -14.19
N ARG A 192 3.95 -6.86 -15.34
CA ARG A 192 3.73 -5.57 -16.03
C ARG A 192 2.90 -4.62 -15.18
N LEU A 193 1.81 -5.09 -14.59
CA LEU A 193 0.98 -4.35 -13.64
C LEU A 193 1.81 -3.80 -12.48
N MET A 194 2.60 -4.66 -11.82
CA MET A 194 3.46 -4.25 -10.72
C MET A 194 4.49 -3.21 -11.16
N ARG A 195 5.09 -3.37 -12.34
CA ARG A 195 6.07 -2.41 -12.88
C ARG A 195 5.47 -1.03 -13.11
N ILE A 196 4.25 -0.96 -13.64
CA ILE A 196 3.51 0.30 -13.81
C ILE A 196 3.25 0.94 -12.44
N HIS A 197 2.59 0.20 -11.55
CA HIS A 197 2.23 0.67 -10.21
C HIS A 197 3.43 1.22 -9.43
N VAL A 198 4.48 0.42 -9.29
CA VAL A 198 5.74 0.77 -8.60
C VAL A 198 6.45 1.99 -9.21
N THR A 199 6.30 2.22 -10.52
CA THR A 199 6.89 3.38 -11.19
C THR A 199 6.16 4.66 -10.81
N GLU A 200 4.83 4.61 -10.73
CA GLU A 200 3.99 5.74 -10.34
C GLU A 200 4.10 6.00 -8.82
N GLU A 201 4.01 4.94 -8.02
CA GLU A 201 4.00 4.96 -6.55
C GLU A 201 5.28 5.55 -5.93
N SER A 202 6.42 5.41 -6.62
CA SER A 202 7.67 6.07 -6.20
C SER A 202 7.53 7.59 -6.00
N ARG A 203 6.61 8.23 -6.75
CA ARG A 203 6.35 9.67 -6.65
C ARG A 203 5.42 9.98 -5.49
N HIS A 204 4.38 9.17 -5.27
CA HIS A 204 3.43 9.33 -4.16
C HIS A 204 4.13 9.13 -2.81
N ILE A 205 4.93 8.07 -2.67
CA ILE A 205 5.77 7.83 -1.49
C ILE A 205 6.69 9.03 -1.21
N ARG A 206 7.34 9.57 -2.25
CA ARG A 206 8.19 10.77 -2.10
C ARG A 206 7.37 11.97 -1.64
N PHE A 207 6.20 12.20 -2.24
CA PHE A 207 5.31 13.30 -1.88
C PHE A 207 4.82 13.19 -0.44
N ALA A 208 4.39 12.01 -0.01
CA ALA A 208 3.93 11.74 1.34
C ALA A 208 5.07 11.85 2.37
N ARG A 209 6.29 11.37 2.07
CA ARG A 209 7.48 11.57 2.94
C ARG A 209 7.80 13.04 3.14
N GLU A 210 7.77 13.86 2.10
CA GLU A 210 7.94 15.31 2.22
C GLU A 210 6.79 15.97 3.00
N GLY A 211 5.55 15.47 2.82
CA GLY A 211 4.39 15.84 3.62
C GLY A 211 4.60 15.59 5.12
N VAL A 212 5.10 14.41 5.49
CA VAL A 212 5.43 14.06 6.89
C VAL A 212 6.54 14.96 7.42
N ARG A 213 7.68 15.07 6.73
CA ARG A 213 8.83 15.88 7.18
C ARG A 213 8.41 17.33 7.47
N ARG A 214 7.69 17.95 6.54
CA ARG A 214 7.18 19.31 6.70
C ARG A 214 6.26 19.43 7.91
N ARG A 215 5.28 18.53 8.05
CA ARG A 215 4.31 18.60 9.15
C ARG A 215 4.92 18.27 10.51
N VAL A 216 5.94 17.41 10.57
CA VAL A 216 6.69 17.15 11.80
C VAL A 216 7.52 18.37 12.21
N ALA A 217 8.10 19.10 11.24
CA ALA A 217 8.84 20.33 11.51
C ALA A 217 7.94 21.50 11.95
N GLU A 218 6.74 21.60 11.38
CA GLU A 218 5.79 22.70 11.64
C GLU A 218 4.81 22.41 12.79
N GLY A 219 4.55 21.13 13.09
CA GLY A 219 3.42 20.69 13.89
C GLY A 219 3.62 20.76 15.41
N HIS A 220 2.49 20.69 16.13
CA HIS A 220 2.52 20.62 17.58
C HIS A 220 3.01 19.24 18.06
N ARG A 221 3.72 19.22 19.21
CA ARG A 221 4.20 17.97 19.86
C ARG A 221 3.09 16.93 20.09
N ILE A 222 1.86 17.40 20.28
CA ILE A 222 0.67 16.56 20.46
C ILE A 222 0.35 15.76 19.19
N ASP A 223 0.46 16.36 18.00
CA ASP A 223 0.22 15.65 16.74
C ASP A 223 1.23 14.52 16.55
N ARG A 224 2.50 14.77 16.87
CA ARG A 224 3.56 13.77 16.84
C ARG A 224 3.32 12.64 17.85
N LEU A 225 2.81 12.96 19.04
CA LEU A 225 2.44 11.96 20.05
C LEU A 225 1.29 11.06 19.56
N TRP A 226 0.23 11.67 19.02
CA TRP A 226 -0.94 10.96 18.52
C TRP A 226 -0.60 10.08 17.33
N VAL A 227 -0.02 10.66 16.27
CA VAL A 227 0.36 9.89 15.07
C VAL A 227 1.37 8.82 15.42
N GLY A 228 2.39 9.16 16.21
CA GLY A 228 3.41 8.21 16.62
C GLY A 228 2.90 7.08 17.53
N THR A 229 1.68 7.17 18.06
CA THR A 229 1.04 6.10 18.83
C THR A 229 0.05 5.30 17.98
N LEU A 230 -0.84 6.00 17.27
CA LEU A 230 -1.96 5.39 16.56
C LEU A 230 -1.54 4.67 15.28
N GLN A 231 -0.46 5.10 14.64
CA GLN A 231 0.02 4.47 13.39
C GLN A 231 0.36 2.98 13.57
N GLY A 232 0.68 2.55 14.80
CA GLY A 232 0.92 1.13 15.12
C GLY A 232 -0.27 0.20 14.90
N ILE A 233 -1.50 0.73 14.85
CA ILE A 233 -2.71 -0.07 14.55
C ILE A 233 -2.59 -0.76 13.19
N GLY A 234 -1.77 -0.22 12.27
CA GLY A 234 -1.43 -0.85 11.01
C GLY A 234 -0.92 -2.28 11.17
N GLY A 235 -0.11 -2.59 12.19
CA GLY A 235 0.47 -3.93 12.36
C GLY A 235 -0.58 -5.06 12.45
N PRO A 236 -1.46 -5.05 13.47
CA PRO A 236 -2.52 -6.04 13.58
C PRO A 236 -3.52 -6.01 12.40
N LEU A 237 -3.77 -4.83 11.82
CA LEU A 237 -4.66 -4.67 10.67
C LEU A 237 -4.10 -5.39 9.44
N PHE A 238 -2.87 -5.07 9.03
CA PHE A 238 -2.24 -5.67 7.86
C PHE A 238 -1.98 -7.16 8.07
N GLN A 239 -1.62 -7.61 9.27
CA GLN A 239 -1.55 -9.04 9.58
C GLN A 239 -2.88 -9.74 9.26
N ARG A 240 -4.01 -9.14 9.64
CA ARG A 240 -5.34 -9.68 9.32
C ARG A 240 -5.64 -9.65 7.83
N LEU A 241 -5.26 -8.57 7.12
CA LEU A 241 -5.48 -8.43 5.68
C LEU A 241 -4.67 -9.46 4.88
N PHE A 242 -3.41 -9.68 5.22
CA PHE A 242 -2.53 -10.67 4.58
C PHE A 242 -2.78 -12.12 5.04
N THR A 243 -3.68 -12.35 6.00
CA THR A 243 -4.06 -13.71 6.45
C THR A 243 -5.57 -13.88 6.45
N ASN A 244 -6.23 -13.33 5.44
CA ASN A 244 -7.69 -13.38 5.30
C ASN A 244 -8.15 -14.83 5.16
N PRO A 245 -8.94 -15.39 6.12
CA PRO A 245 -9.36 -16.79 6.08
C PRO A 245 -10.04 -17.20 4.76
N ALA A 246 -10.77 -16.27 4.14
CA ALA A 246 -11.50 -16.54 2.90
C ALA A 246 -10.59 -16.87 1.71
N MET A 247 -9.33 -16.44 1.72
CA MET A 247 -8.39 -16.77 0.62
C MET A 247 -7.96 -18.24 0.70
N TYR A 248 -7.76 -18.78 1.90
CA TYR A 248 -7.44 -20.19 2.12
C TYR A 248 -8.63 -21.09 1.84
N GLU A 249 -9.82 -20.68 2.28
CA GLU A 249 -11.07 -21.41 2.04
C GLU A 249 -11.33 -21.58 0.54
N ARG A 250 -11.13 -20.51 -0.25
CA ARG A 250 -11.30 -20.55 -1.72
C ARG A 250 -10.29 -21.45 -2.43
N THR A 251 -9.11 -21.65 -1.86
CA THR A 251 -8.11 -22.64 -2.33
C THR A 251 -8.48 -24.08 -1.95
N GLY A 252 -9.53 -24.28 -1.14
CA GLY A 252 -9.92 -25.60 -0.63
C GLY A 252 -9.10 -26.07 0.58
N LEU A 253 -8.44 -25.14 1.29
CA LEU A 253 -7.69 -25.42 2.52
C LEU A 253 -8.56 -25.16 3.75
N ASP A 254 -8.24 -25.81 4.88
CA ASP A 254 -8.84 -25.43 6.17
C ASP A 254 -8.37 -24.01 6.54
N PRO A 255 -9.28 -23.02 6.63
CA PRO A 255 -8.90 -21.63 6.77
C PRO A 255 -8.34 -21.30 8.16
N LYS A 256 -8.70 -22.06 9.20
CA LYS A 256 -8.18 -21.86 10.56
C LYS A 256 -6.76 -22.40 10.66
N GLU A 257 -6.54 -23.60 10.15
CA GLU A 257 -5.25 -24.25 10.17
C GLU A 257 -4.25 -23.55 9.25
N ALA A 258 -4.66 -23.19 8.03
CA ALA A 258 -3.83 -22.40 7.10
C ALA A 258 -3.40 -21.09 7.73
N ARG A 259 -4.35 -20.34 8.32
CA ARG A 259 -4.04 -19.09 9.00
C ARG A 259 -3.12 -19.28 10.20
N ARG A 260 -3.29 -20.35 10.98
CA ARG A 260 -2.40 -20.67 12.11
C ARG A 260 -0.97 -20.89 11.63
N GLN A 261 -0.78 -21.67 10.57
CA GLN A 261 0.54 -21.91 9.99
C GLN A 261 1.13 -20.65 9.38
N ALA A 262 0.38 -19.88 8.60
CA ALA A 262 0.83 -18.61 8.03
C ALA A 262 1.29 -17.62 9.11
N LEU A 263 0.53 -17.47 10.21
CA LEU A 263 0.93 -16.61 11.32
C LEU A 263 2.18 -17.09 12.05
N ALA A 264 2.44 -18.40 12.08
CA ALA A 264 3.63 -19.00 12.67
C ALA A 264 4.83 -19.06 11.71
N ASN A 265 4.60 -18.84 10.41
CA ASN A 265 5.60 -19.02 9.37
C ASN A 265 6.72 -17.95 9.44
N PRO A 266 7.98 -18.34 9.70
CA PRO A 266 9.10 -17.40 9.76
C PRO A 266 9.38 -16.74 8.42
N ASN A 267 9.18 -17.45 7.30
CA ASN A 267 9.40 -16.88 5.97
C ASN A 267 8.40 -15.77 5.66
N PHE A 268 7.13 -15.99 5.98
CA PHE A 268 6.09 -14.99 5.83
C PHE A 268 6.38 -13.75 6.69
N ARG A 269 6.73 -13.93 7.98
CA ARG A 269 7.10 -12.82 8.86
C ARG A 269 8.30 -12.04 8.36
N GLU A 270 9.31 -12.72 7.83
CA GLU A 270 10.48 -12.05 7.24
C GLU A 270 10.09 -11.21 6.01
N ASN A 271 9.17 -11.68 5.17
CA ASN A 271 8.65 -10.88 4.07
C ASN A 271 7.91 -9.63 4.56
N GLN A 272 7.07 -9.77 5.58
CA GLN A 272 6.38 -8.62 6.19
C GLN A 272 7.37 -7.61 6.79
N ARG A 273 8.40 -8.08 7.49
CA ARG A 273 9.46 -7.24 8.07
C ARG A 273 10.23 -6.48 7.00
N ARG A 274 10.63 -7.16 5.93
CA ARG A 274 11.32 -6.54 4.78
C ARG A 274 10.44 -5.51 4.07
N GLY A 275 9.14 -5.80 3.89
CA GLY A 275 8.18 -4.86 3.33
C GLY A 275 8.08 -3.55 4.13
N PHE A 276 8.16 -3.66 5.46
CA PHE A 276 8.02 -2.51 6.38
C PHE A 276 9.33 -1.80 6.73
N GLU A 277 10.49 -2.38 6.43
CA GLU A 277 11.80 -1.91 6.90
C GLU A 277 12.08 -0.42 6.56
N SER A 278 11.88 -0.02 5.30
CA SER A 278 12.10 1.36 4.85
C SER A 278 11.15 2.36 5.52
N LEU A 279 9.89 1.97 5.71
CA LEU A 279 8.89 2.79 6.40
C LEU A 279 9.21 2.87 7.90
N ALA A 280 9.60 1.77 8.54
CA ALA A 280 9.99 1.74 9.95
C ALA A 280 11.17 2.68 10.22
N ALA A 281 12.20 2.63 9.37
CA ALA A 281 13.37 3.52 9.47
C ALA A 281 12.96 5.00 9.35
N PHE A 282 12.06 5.32 8.41
CA PHE A 282 11.55 6.68 8.24
C PHE A 282 10.71 7.17 9.42
N LEU A 283 9.85 6.32 9.95
CA LEU A 283 9.06 6.63 11.14
C LEU A 283 9.96 6.84 12.37
N GLU A 284 11.05 6.10 12.50
CA GLU A 284 12.06 6.33 13.55
C GLU A 284 12.81 7.65 13.36
N GLU A 285 13.31 7.93 12.15
CA GLU A 285 14.02 9.16 11.80
C GLU A 285 13.20 10.42 12.13
N ASN A 286 11.89 10.36 11.88
CA ASN A 286 10.96 11.46 12.15
C ASN A 286 10.35 11.39 13.57
N GLY A 287 10.76 10.40 14.36
CA GLY A 287 10.32 10.16 15.73
C GLY A 287 8.81 9.97 15.90
N LEU A 288 8.23 9.26 14.94
CA LEU A 288 6.85 8.78 14.86
C LEU A 288 6.74 7.28 15.18
N MET A 289 7.81 6.66 15.65
CA MET A 289 7.80 5.28 16.15
C MET A 289 7.96 5.27 17.67
N ARG A 290 6.84 5.24 18.39
CA ARG A 290 6.83 5.19 19.86
C ARG A 290 6.78 3.74 20.35
N ALA A 291 7.01 3.53 21.64
CA ALA A 291 6.95 2.19 22.25
C ALA A 291 5.61 1.47 21.98
N THR A 292 4.50 2.22 22.04
CA THR A 292 3.16 1.70 21.76
C THR A 292 2.99 1.28 20.31
N SER A 293 3.36 2.13 19.35
CA SER A 293 3.23 1.79 17.93
C SER A 293 4.16 0.64 17.55
N ARG A 294 5.39 0.65 18.06
CA ARG A 294 6.38 -0.43 17.89
C ARG A 294 5.86 -1.77 18.41
N ALA A 295 5.22 -1.78 19.60
CA ALA A 295 4.64 -3.00 20.15
C ALA A 295 3.54 -3.58 19.27
N LEU A 296 2.71 -2.72 18.67
CA LEU A 296 1.65 -3.16 17.75
C LEU A 296 2.21 -3.69 16.41
N TRP A 297 3.22 -3.04 15.83
CA TRP A 297 3.90 -3.54 14.63
C TRP A 297 4.60 -4.88 14.87
N ARG A 298 5.28 -5.04 16.01
CA ARG A 298 5.87 -6.31 16.44
C ARG A 298 4.81 -7.40 16.62
N ARG A 299 3.68 -7.08 17.26
CA ARG A 299 2.53 -8.00 17.37
C ARG A 299 1.98 -8.41 16.01
N GLY A 300 2.02 -7.51 15.03
CA GLY A 300 1.64 -7.77 13.64
C GLY A 300 2.66 -8.64 12.87
N GLY A 301 3.89 -8.79 13.36
CA GLY A 301 4.97 -9.51 12.69
C GLY A 301 5.78 -8.67 11.69
N PHE A 302 5.73 -7.34 11.81
CA PHE A 302 6.46 -6.41 10.94
C PHE A 302 7.77 -5.89 11.56
N LEU A 303 8.03 -6.18 12.83
CA LEU A 303 9.21 -5.78 13.61
C LEU A 303 9.68 -6.91 14.54
#